data_AF-A0A0A1I0Y2-F1
#
_entry.id   AF-A0A0A1I0Y2-F1
#
_cell.length_a   1.000
_cell.length_b   1.000
_cell.length_c   1.000
_cell.angle_alpha   90.00
_cell.angle_beta   90.00
_cell.angle_gamma   90.00
#
_symmetry.space_group_name_H-M   'P 1'
#
loop_
_entity.id
_entity.type
_entity.pdbx_description
1 polymer ?
#
loop_
_entity_poly.entity_id
_entity_poly.type
_entity_poly.pdbx_seq_one_letter_code
_entity_poly.pdbx_strand_id
1 'polypeptide(L)' 'MLYAFDPRRCAILLIGGGKTGQDRWYHEYVPLAERLYDEHLEVLKKEGFDNG' A
#
# COMPACT_ATOMS: atom_id res chain seq x y z
N MET A 1 1.56 -11.34 2.32
CA MET A 1 1.67 -10.40 1.19
C MET A 1 0.47 -9.46 1.19
N LEU A 2 0.73 -8.15 1.05
CA LEU A 2 -0.29 -7.10 0.87
C LEU A 2 0.01 -6.29 -0.39
N TYR A 3 -1.02 -6.00 -1.17
CA TYR A 3 -0.96 -5.18 -2.37
C TYR A 3 -2.20 -4.29 -2.43
N ALA A 4 -2.08 -3.15 -3.10
CA ALA A 4 -3.18 -2.22 -3.36
C ALA A 4 -3.14 -1.75 -4.82
N PHE A 5 -4.27 -1.22 -5.29
CA PHE A 5 -4.34 -0.54 -6.58
C PHE A 5 -4.30 0.97 -6.35
N ASP A 6 -3.49 1.68 -7.12
CA ASP A 6 -3.52 3.13 -7.13
C ASP A 6 -4.61 3.66 -8.09
N PRO A 7 -4.90 4.97 -8.08
CA PRO A 7 -5.86 5.58 -9.01
C PRO A 7 -5.52 5.39 -10.49
N ARG A 8 -4.25 5.09 -10.81
CA ARG A 8 -3.77 4.76 -12.16
C ARG A 8 -4.09 3.30 -12.55
N ARG A 9 -4.77 2.56 -11.68
CA ARG A 9 -5.06 1.11 -11.78
C ARG A 9 -3.78 0.27 -11.84
N CYS A 10 -2.68 0.78 -11.32
CA CYS A 10 -1.43 0.05 -11.18
C CYS A 10 -1.45 -0.73 -9.86
N ALA A 11 -1.09 -2.02 -9.92
CA ALA A 11 -0.90 -2.83 -8.72
C ALA A 11 0.43 -2.47 -8.04
N ILE A 12 0.38 -2.22 -6.75
CA ILE A 12 1.53 -1.85 -5.93
C ILE A 12 1.70 -2.91 -4.85
N LEU A 13 2.88 -3.51 -4.80
CA LEU A 13 3.27 -4.40 -3.71
C LEU A 13 3.64 -3.53 -2.50
N LEU A 14 2.78 -3.53 -1.49
CA LEU A 14 3.01 -2.78 -0.25
C LEU A 14 3.94 -3.55 0.69
N ILE A 15 3.71 -4.87 0.83
CA ILE A 15 4.48 -5.71 1.75
C ILE A 15 4.77 -7.08 1.10
N GLY A 16 6.04 -7.26 0.73
CA GLY A 16 6.61 -8.53 0.27
C GLY A 16 7.10 -9.36 1.45
N GLY A 17 6.38 -10.42 1.80
CA GLY A 17 6.73 -11.28 2.93
C GLY A 17 5.69 -12.36 3.21
N GLY A 18 6.17 -13.53 3.67
CA GLY A 18 5.35 -14.68 4.05
C GLY A 18 4.67 -14.47 5.39
N LYS A 19 3.35 -14.63 5.42
CA LYS A 19 2.47 -14.59 6.61
C LYS A 19 2.70 -15.78 7.57
N THR A 20 3.57 -16.72 7.22
CA THR A 20 3.64 -18.07 7.82
C THR A 20 3.84 -18.03 9.34
N GLY A 21 2.83 -18.54 10.06
CA GLY A 21 2.88 -18.81 11.50
C GLY A 21 2.50 -17.66 12.43
N GLN A 22 2.01 -16.53 11.93
CA GLN A 22 1.70 -15.36 12.75
C GLN A 22 0.22 -14.95 12.62
N ASP A 23 -0.61 -15.31 13.60
CA ASP A 23 -2.03 -14.89 13.67
C ASP A 23 -2.19 -13.35 13.72
N ARG A 24 -1.22 -12.66 14.34
CA ARG A 24 -1.22 -11.19 14.48
C ARG A 24 -0.66 -10.45 13.26
N TRP A 25 -0.25 -11.18 12.23
CA TRP A 25 0.37 -10.59 11.04
C TRP A 25 -0.50 -9.50 10.41
N TYR A 26 -1.81 -9.69 10.29
CA TYR A 26 -2.65 -8.62 9.73
C TYR A 26 -2.75 -7.40 10.65
N HIS A 27 -2.83 -7.59 11.97
CA HIS A 27 -2.89 -6.47 12.91
C HIS A 27 -1.65 -5.58 12.86
N GLU A 28 -0.49 -6.16 12.58
CA GLU A 28 0.78 -5.44 12.51
C GLU A 28 1.03 -4.85 11.11
N TYR A 29 0.72 -5.64 10.08
CA TYR A 29 1.11 -5.30 8.70
C TYR A 29 0.04 -4.54 7.93
N VAL A 30 -1.25 -4.60 8.30
CA VAL A 30 -2.30 -3.78 7.67
C VAL A 30 -2.09 -2.29 7.95
N PRO A 31 -1.89 -1.81 9.20
CA PRO A 31 -1.64 -0.39 9.46
C PRO A 31 -0.34 0.12 8.82
N LEU A 32 0.66 -0.75 8.65
CA LEU A 32 1.88 -0.42 7.92
C LEU A 32 1.60 -0.27 6.41
N ALA A 33 0.82 -1.16 5.82
CA ALA A 33 0.43 -1.09 4.42
C ALA A 33 -0.43 0.16 4.12
N GLU A 34 -1.33 0.53 5.04
CA GLU A 34 -2.12 1.77 4.94
C GLU A 34 -1.22 3.01 4.86
N ARG A 35 -0.24 3.14 5.77
CA ARG A 35 0.70 4.27 5.74
C ARG A 35 1.53 4.34 4.46
N LEU A 36 2.02 3.19 3.97
CA LEU A 36 2.75 3.12 2.70
C LEU A 36 1.88 3.53 1.50
N TYR A 37 0.59 3.22 1.55
CA TYR A 37 -0.35 3.64 0.52
C TYR A 37 -0.62 5.15 0.58
N ASP A 38 -0.79 5.71 1.76
CA ASP A 38 -0.97 7.16 1.94
C ASP A 38 0.23 7.95 1.40
N GLU A 39 1.46 7.50 1.73
CA GLU A 39 2.70 8.09 1.20
C GLU A 39 2.74 8.00 -0.34
N HIS A 40 2.32 6.87 -0.93
CA HIS A 40 2.20 6.72 -2.38
C HIS A 40 1.20 7.71 -2.98
N LEU A 41 0.05 7.94 -2.34
CA LEU A 41 -0.95 8.93 -2.76
C LEU A 41 -0.41 10.36 -2.68
N GLU A 42 0.43 10.69 -1.69
CA GLU A 42 1.08 12.00 -1.61
C GLU A 42 2.10 12.22 -2.72
N VAL A 43 2.91 11.20 -3.03
CA VAL A 43 3.83 11.24 -4.17
C VAL A 43 3.05 11.46 -5.47
N LEU A 44 1.98 10.69 -5.68
CA LEU A 44 1.06 10.83 -6.80
C LEU A 44 0.53 12.27 -6.99
N LYS A 45 0.07 12.89 -5.91
CA LYS A 45 -0.41 14.28 -5.93
C LYS A 45 0.70 15.25 -6.32
N LYS A 46 1.92 15.06 -5.80
CA LYS A 46 3.09 15.88 -6.13
C LYS A 46 3.57 15.70 -7.57
N GLU A 47 3.41 14.50 -8.14
CA GLU A 47 3.70 14.21 -9.54
C GLU A 47 2.70 14.87 -10.51
N GLY A 48 1.71 15.62 -10.01
CA GLY A 48 0.72 16.30 -10.84
C GLY A 48 -0.36 15.35 -11.37
N PHE A 49 -0.53 14.18 -10.74
CA PHE A 49 -1.69 13.33 -10.97
C PHE A 49 -2.91 13.93 -10.24
N ASP A 50 -3.30 15.12 -10.65
CA ASP A 50 -4.59 15.72 -10.36
C ASP A 50 -5.54 15.11 -11.39
N ASN A 51 -6.42 14.21 -10.96
CA ASN A 51 -7.53 13.77 -11.81
C ASN A 51 -8.40 15.01 -12.07
N GLY A 52 -8.15 15.69 -13.19
CA GLY A 52 -9.10 16.61 -13.80
C GLY A 52 -10.41 15.91 -14.13
#